data_AF-A0A9E5VSF8-F1
#
_entry.id   AF-A0A9E5VSF8-F1
#
_cell.length_a   1.000
_cell.length_b   1.000
_cell.length_c   1.000
_cell.angle_alpha   90.00
_cell.angle_beta   90.00
_cell.angle_gamma   90.00
#
_symmetry.space_group_name_H-M   'P 1'
#
loop_
_entity.id
_entity.type
_entity.pdbx_description
1 polymer ?
#
loop_
_entity_poly.entity_id
_entity_poly.type
_entity_poly.pdbx_seq_one_letter_code
_entity_poly.pdbx_strand_id
1 'polypeptide(L)'
;MLYSILGFANIALIIIGTSPFWVRSLGNLLFPKRNVQTNKLVKKLRVLHKPLGACLLIVVIVHGYLALGTPRIHTGTLLGIFVLVTVVLGAIFTKVKKPALFKWHRLIAVLSVLLVILHLLAPNALRFISG
;
A
#
# COMPACT_ATOMS: atom_id res chain seq x y z
N MET A 1 -9.51 -21.19 -1.83
CA MET A 1 -10.09 -20.41 -2.93
C MET A 1 -10.32 -18.94 -2.55
N LEU A 2 -11.16 -18.64 -1.55
CA LEU A 2 -11.45 -17.25 -1.15
C LEU A 2 -10.21 -16.46 -0.69
N TYR A 3 -9.33 -17.07 0.12
CA TYR A 3 -8.10 -16.39 0.58
C TYR A 3 -7.18 -15.99 -0.59
N SER A 4 -7.04 -16.84 -1.61
CA SER A 4 -6.22 -16.59 -2.81
C SER A 4 -6.79 -15.43 -3.63
N ILE A 5 -8.12 -15.36 -3.79
CA ILE A 5 -8.81 -14.25 -4.46
C ILE A 5 -8.54 -12.94 -3.73
N LEU A 6 -8.62 -12.93 -2.40
CA LEU A 6 -8.30 -11.74 -1.59
C LEU A 6 -6.82 -11.36 -1.70
N GLY A 7 -5.92 -12.34 -1.86
CA GLY A 7 -4.50 -12.11 -2.14
C GLY A 7 -4.30 -11.33 -3.45
N PHE A 8 -4.92 -11.79 -4.55
CA PHE A 8 -4.88 -11.06 -5.82
C PHE A 8 -5.57 -9.70 -5.75
N ALA A 9 -6.68 -9.59 -5.01
CA ALA A 9 -7.35 -8.31 -4.78
C ALA A 9 -6.44 -7.31 -4.05
N ASN A 10 -5.69 -7.76 -3.03
CA ASN A 10 -4.70 -6.92 -2.34
C ASN A 10 -3.62 -6.41 -3.31
N ILE A 11 -3.08 -7.27 -4.17
CA ILE A 11 -2.10 -6.88 -5.19
C ILE A 11 -2.68 -5.81 -6.11
N ALA A 12 -3.88 -6.04 -6.67
CA ALA A 12 -4.55 -5.09 -7.55
C ALA A 12 -4.80 -3.74 -6.86
N LEU A 13 -5.29 -3.75 -5.62
CA LEU A 13 -5.52 -2.55 -4.82
C LEU A 13 -4.23 -1.78 -4.54
N ILE A 14 -3.11 -2.46 -4.28
CA ILE A 14 -1.81 -1.83 -4.07
C ILE A 14 -1.28 -1.21 -5.36
N ILE A 15 -1.37 -1.91 -6.49
CA ILE A 15 -0.95 -1.40 -7.81
C ILE A 15 -1.76 -0.14 -8.16
N ILE A 16 -3.08 -0.21 -8.09
CA ILE A 16 -3.95 0.91 -8.43
C ILE A 16 -3.77 2.05 -7.40
N GLY A 17 -3.69 1.71 -6.11
CA GLY A 17 -3.48 2.66 -5.02
C GLY A 17 -2.15 3.43 -5.16
N THR A 18 -1.08 2.78 -5.59
CA THR A 18 0.24 3.41 -5.77
C THR A 18 0.42 4.06 -7.15
N SER A 19 -0.49 3.81 -8.11
CA SER A 19 -0.43 4.39 -9.46
C SER A 19 -0.30 5.92 -9.55
N PRO A 20 -0.87 6.77 -8.66
CA PRO A 20 -0.64 8.22 -8.73
C PRO A 20 0.84 8.57 -8.56
N PHE A 21 1.58 7.78 -7.78
CA PHE A 21 3.02 7.95 -7.60
C PHE A 21 3.77 7.53 -8.86
N TRP A 22 3.48 6.35 -9.41
CA TRP A 22 4.14 5.83 -10.62
C TRP A 22 3.93 6.74 -11.83
N VAL A 23 2.68 7.14 -12.09
CA VAL A 23 2.36 8.02 -13.22
C VAL A 23 3.06 9.38 -13.09
N ARG A 24 3.15 9.93 -11.87
CA ARG A 24 3.89 11.17 -11.63
C ARG A 24 5.40 11.01 -11.83
N SER A 25 5.98 9.97 -11.24
CA SER A 25 7.43 9.72 -11.29
C SER A 25 7.90 9.42 -12.72
N LEU A 26 7.22 8.51 -13.42
CA LEU A 26 7.52 8.16 -14.81
C LEU A 26 7.25 9.34 -15.75
N GLY A 27 6.14 10.06 -15.55
CA GLY A 27 5.84 11.22 -16.38
C GLY A 27 6.89 12.32 -16.27
N ASN A 28 7.41 12.59 -15.05
CA ASN A 28 8.47 13.57 -14.85
C ASN A 28 9.81 13.10 -15.45
N LEU A 29 10.08 11.79 -15.43
CA LEU A 29 11.28 11.20 -16.02
C LEU A 29 11.26 11.29 -17.56
N LEU A 30 10.12 10.95 -18.18
CA LEU A 30 9.97 10.91 -19.64
C LEU A 30 9.67 12.30 -20.24
N PHE A 31 9.00 13.18 -19.50
CA PHE A 31 8.57 14.50 -19.99
C PHE A 31 8.88 15.62 -18.98
N PRO A 32 10.17 15.91 -18.70
CA PRO A 32 10.58 16.83 -17.63
C PRO A 32 10.07 18.26 -17.79
N LYS A 33 9.78 18.72 -19.02
CA LYS A 33 9.25 20.07 -19.30
C LYS A 33 7.73 20.19 -19.11
N ARG A 34 7.01 19.08 -18.88
CA ARG A 34 5.54 19.07 -18.77
C ARG A 34 5.12 19.06 -17.30
N ASN A 35 4.13 19.87 -16.94
CA ASN A 35 3.55 19.82 -15.60
C ASN A 35 2.66 18.56 -15.44
N VAL A 36 3.26 17.42 -15.12
CA VAL A 36 2.55 16.14 -14.95
C VAL A 36 1.59 16.17 -13.75
N GLN A 37 1.82 17.06 -12.78
CA GLN A 37 0.98 17.18 -11.59
C GLN A 37 -0.43 17.70 -11.89
N THR A 38 -0.60 18.46 -12.99
CA THR A 38 -1.90 18.97 -13.43
C THR A 38 -2.62 18.02 -14.39
N ASN A 39 -2.00 16.89 -14.75
CA ASN A 39 -2.59 15.89 -15.63
C ASN A 39 -3.94 15.38 -15.07
N LYS A 40 -4.97 15.38 -15.92
CA LYS A 40 -6.32 14.88 -15.59
C LYS A 40 -6.28 13.45 -15.03
N LEU A 41 -5.38 12.60 -15.55
CA LEU A 41 -5.21 11.23 -15.06
C LEU A 41 -4.73 11.19 -13.61
N VAL A 42 -3.68 11.96 -13.28
CA VAL A 42 -3.14 12.02 -11.90
C VAL A 42 -4.21 12.53 -10.92
N LYS A 43 -5.02 13.52 -11.33
CA LYS A 43 -6.14 14.00 -10.51
C LYS A 43 -7.17 12.90 -10.24
N LYS A 44 -7.60 12.15 -11.28
CA LYS A 44 -8.53 11.01 -11.12
C LYS A 44 -7.96 9.94 -10.20
N LEU A 45 -6.71 9.53 -10.41
CA LEU A 45 -6.05 8.51 -9.59
C LEU A 45 -5.93 8.95 -8.12
N ARG A 46 -5.68 10.24 -7.83
CA ARG A 46 -5.65 10.76 -6.44
C ARG A 46 -7.01 10.71 -5.75
N VAL A 47 -8.10 10.91 -6.49
CA VAL A 47 -9.47 10.78 -5.95
C VAL A 47 -9.74 9.34 -5.55
N LEU A 48 -9.35 8.38 -6.40
CA LEU A 48 -9.52 6.94 -6.13
C LEU A 48 -8.56 6.41 -5.05
N HIS A 49 -7.36 6.97 -4.93
CA HIS A 49 -6.33 6.49 -3.98
C HIS A 49 -6.84 6.38 -2.54
N LYS A 50 -7.60 7.37 -2.06
CA LYS A 50 -8.09 7.39 -0.68
C LYS A 50 -9.09 6.26 -0.36
N PRO A 51 -10.21 6.10 -1.10
CA PRO A 51 -11.11 4.98 -0.84
C PRO A 51 -10.43 3.63 -1.08
N LEU A 52 -9.56 3.51 -2.09
CA LEU A 52 -8.81 2.27 -2.32
C LEU A 52 -7.88 1.92 -1.16
N GLY A 53 -7.26 2.90 -0.49
CA GLY A 53 -6.47 2.67 0.71
C GLY A 53 -7.31 2.10 1.86
N ALA A 54 -8.52 2.61 2.07
CA ALA A 54 -9.44 2.08 3.08
C ALA A 54 -9.91 0.65 2.73
N CYS A 55 -10.28 0.42 1.46
CA CYS A 55 -10.63 -0.92 0.98
C CYS A 55 -9.48 -1.90 1.15
N LEU A 56 -8.25 -1.50 0.80
CA LEU A 56 -7.05 -2.31 0.97
C LEU A 56 -6.86 -2.72 2.43
N LEU A 57 -7.02 -1.79 3.38
CA LEU A 57 -6.87 -2.11 4.80
C LEU A 57 -7.87 -3.20 5.24
N ILE A 58 -9.13 -3.08 4.82
CA ILE A 58 -10.16 -4.08 5.13
C ILE A 58 -9.79 -5.44 4.53
N VAL A 59 -9.43 -5.47 3.24
CA VAL A 59 -9.10 -6.72 2.53
C VAL A 59 -7.85 -7.37 3.12
N VAL A 60 -6.83 -6.60 3.52
CA VAL A 60 -5.63 -7.11 4.17
C VAL A 60 -5.95 -7.75 5.53
N ILE A 61 -6.80 -7.12 6.35
CA ILE A 61 -7.22 -7.68 7.65
C ILE A 61 -7.98 -8.99 7.44
N VAL A 62 -8.98 -8.99 6.55
CA VAL A 62 -9.80 -10.18 6.27
C VAL A 62 -8.97 -11.30 5.66
N HIS A 63 -8.10 -10.98 4.70
CA HIS A 63 -7.18 -11.95 4.10
C HIS A 63 -6.24 -12.55 5.14
N GLY A 64 -5.61 -11.72 5.98
CA GLY A 64 -4.70 -12.16 7.03
C GLY A 64 -5.38 -13.09 8.05
N TYR A 65 -6.59 -12.74 8.48
CA TYR A 65 -7.38 -13.58 9.39
C TYR A 65 -7.73 -14.92 8.74
N LEU A 66 -8.20 -14.94 7.49
CA LEU A 66 -8.53 -16.18 6.79
C LEU A 66 -7.30 -17.05 6.47
N ALA A 67 -6.12 -16.44 6.30
CA ALA A 67 -4.88 -17.16 5.99
C ALA A 67 -4.22 -17.76 7.24
N LEU A 68 -4.24 -17.05 8.37
CA LEU A 68 -3.50 -17.44 9.58
C LEU A 68 -4.40 -17.99 10.70
N GLY A 69 -5.71 -17.70 10.68
CA GLY A 69 -6.69 -18.03 11.71
C GLY A 69 -6.53 -17.22 13.00
N THR A 70 -5.29 -16.89 13.38
CA THR A 70 -4.95 -16.07 14.55
C THR A 70 -3.81 -15.11 14.21
N PRO A 71 -3.64 -13.99 14.95
CA PRO A 71 -2.46 -13.14 14.82
C PRO A 71 -1.18 -13.93 15.12
N ARG A 72 -0.26 -13.99 14.15
CA ARG A 72 1.03 -14.70 14.26
C ARG A 72 2.15 -13.85 13.67
N ILE A 73 3.39 -14.11 14.09
CA ILE A 73 4.57 -13.51 13.47
C ILE A 73 4.72 -14.11 12.07
N HIS A 74 4.36 -13.31 11.08
CA HIS A 74 4.31 -13.68 9.66
C HIS A 74 4.53 -12.43 8.82
N THR A 75 5.13 -12.57 7.64
CA THR A 75 5.35 -11.43 6.73
C THR A 75 4.05 -10.71 6.36
N GLY A 76 2.95 -11.46 6.26
CA GLY A 76 1.60 -10.90 6.01
C GLY A 76 1.10 -10.03 7.16
N THR A 77 1.37 -10.39 8.41
CA THR A 77 1.03 -9.58 9.59
C THR A 77 1.84 -8.28 9.61
N LEU A 78 3.15 -8.36 9.34
CA LEU A 78 4.01 -7.19 9.24
C LEU A 78 3.55 -6.24 8.12
N LEU A 79 3.25 -6.80 6.93
CA LEU A 79 2.66 -6.06 5.82
C LEU A 79 1.35 -5.38 6.24
N GLY A 80 0.46 -6.08 6.94
CA GLY A 80 -0.80 -5.52 7.43
C GLY A 80 -0.61 -4.31 8.35
N ILE A 81 0.36 -4.38 9.26
CA ILE A 81 0.73 -3.24 10.13
C ILE A 81 1.22 -2.07 9.29
N PHE A 82 2.07 -2.31 8.30
CA PHE A 82 2.58 -1.25 7.42
C PHE A 82 1.48 -0.62 6.56
N VAL A 83 0.54 -1.41 6.05
CA VAL A 83 -0.66 -0.91 5.35
C VAL A 83 -1.51 -0.05 6.28
N LEU A 84 -1.77 -0.50 7.51
CA LEU A 84 -2.50 0.26 8.52
C LEU A 84 -1.82 1.61 8.79
N VAL A 85 -0.52 1.61 9.09
CA VAL A 85 0.26 2.85 9.33
C VAL A 85 0.20 3.76 8.11
N THR A 86 0.33 3.21 6.90
CA THR A 86 0.24 3.98 5.65
C THR A 86 -1.11 4.71 5.54
N VAL A 87 -2.22 4.00 5.77
CA VAL A 87 -3.58 4.54 5.69
C VAL A 87 -3.82 5.59 6.77
N VAL A 88 -3.40 5.33 8.01
CA VAL A 88 -3.51 6.28 9.13
C VAL A 88 -2.72 7.56 8.83
N LEU A 89 -1.47 7.46 8.41
CA LEU A 89 -0.67 8.64 8.02
C LEU A 89 -1.33 9.43 6.89
N GLY A 90 -1.87 8.73 5.88
CA GLY A 90 -2.62 9.34 4.79
C GLY A 90 -3.85 10.10 5.29
N ALA A 91 -4.64 9.48 6.16
CA ALA A 91 -5.83 10.06 6.76
C ALA A 91 -5.49 11.30 7.62
N ILE A 92 -4.49 11.21 8.51
CA ILE A 92 -4.05 12.35 9.34
C ILE A 92 -3.54 13.49 8.44
N PHE A 93 -2.75 13.18 7.41
CA PHE A 93 -2.26 14.18 6.46
C PHE A 93 -3.41 14.92 5.75
N THR A 94 -4.55 14.26 5.48
CA THR A 94 -5.70 14.97 4.88
C THR A 94 -6.24 16.10 5.73
N LYS A 95 -6.11 16.02 7.06
CA LYS A 95 -6.55 17.05 8.02
C LYS A 95 -5.43 18.03 8.35
N VAL A 96 -4.24 17.51 8.68
CA VAL A 96 -3.14 18.29 9.27
C VAL A 96 -2.22 18.93 8.24
N LYS A 97 -2.13 18.35 7.03
CA LYS A 97 -1.31 18.87 5.90
C LYS A 97 0.19 19.07 6.17
N LYS A 98 0.73 18.57 7.29
CA LYS A 98 2.17 18.67 7.61
C LYS A 98 3.02 17.89 6.60
N PRO A 99 4.10 18.47 6.04
CA PRO A 99 4.92 17.83 5.01
C PRO A 99 5.63 16.57 5.52
N ALA A 100 6.01 16.54 6.81
CA ALA A 100 6.59 15.37 7.45
C ALA A 100 5.68 14.14 7.36
N LEU A 101 4.36 14.30 7.58
CA LEU A 101 3.41 13.20 7.48
C LEU A 101 3.34 12.63 6.06
N PHE A 102 3.42 13.49 5.04
CA PHE A 102 3.46 13.03 3.65
C PHE A 102 4.76 12.29 3.32
N LYS A 103 5.90 12.76 3.83
CA LYS A 103 7.19 12.07 3.69
C LYS A 103 7.14 10.68 4.31
N TRP A 104 6.63 10.56 5.53
CA TRP A 104 6.44 9.29 6.22
C TRP A 104 5.43 8.40 5.50
N HIS A 105 4.27 8.92 5.12
CA HIS A 105 3.26 8.17 4.35
C HIS A 105 3.87 7.56 3.08
N ARG A 106 4.64 8.36 2.32
CA ARG A 106 5.31 7.88 1.11
C ARG A 106 6.37 6.80 1.41
N LEU A 107 7.18 7.00 2.45
CA LEU A 107 8.20 6.04 2.84
C LEU A 107 7.57 4.70 3.25
N ILE A 108 6.59 4.72 4.16
CA ILE A 108 5.90 3.51 4.61
C ILE A 108 5.15 2.85 3.43
N ALA A 109 4.55 3.62 2.52
CA ALA A 109 3.92 3.05 1.33
C ALA A 109 4.91 2.28 0.43
N VAL A 110 6.13 2.80 0.23
CA VAL A 110 7.19 2.09 -0.52
C VAL A 110 7.61 0.83 0.23
N LEU A 111 7.80 0.92 1.56
CA LEU A 111 8.13 -0.25 2.37
C LEU A 111 7.01 -1.31 2.32
N SER A 112 5.74 -0.92 2.32
CA SER A 112 4.61 -1.82 2.12
C SER A 112 4.70 -2.56 0.79
N VAL A 113 5.05 -1.88 -0.31
CA VAL A 113 5.24 -2.53 -1.62
C VAL A 113 6.39 -3.54 -1.58
N LEU A 114 7.51 -3.21 -0.95
CA LEU A 114 8.63 -4.14 -0.77
C LEU A 114 8.22 -5.36 0.08
N LEU A 115 7.44 -5.14 1.13
CA LEU A 115 6.91 -6.21 1.97
C LEU A 115 5.90 -7.09 1.23
N VAL A 116 5.12 -6.56 0.28
CA VAL A 116 4.30 -7.39 -0.61
C VAL A 116 5.17 -8.33 -1.43
N ILE A 117 6.23 -7.81 -2.05
CA ILE A 117 7.16 -8.64 -2.84
C ILE A 117 7.77 -9.72 -1.95
N LEU A 118 8.24 -9.36 -0.76
CA LEU A 118 8.76 -10.32 0.22
C LEU A 118 7.71 -11.36 0.61
N HIS A 119 6.47 -10.95 0.87
CA HIS A 119 5.40 -11.85 1.26
C HIS A 119 5.02 -12.84 0.14
N LEU A 120 5.10 -12.41 -1.12
CA LEU A 120 4.86 -13.27 -2.28
C LEU A 120 5.98 -14.29 -2.51
N LEU A 121 7.24 -13.88 -2.33
CA LEU A 121 8.40 -14.73 -2.57
C LEU A 121 8.72 -15.65 -1.38
N ALA A 122 8.57 -15.14 -0.15
CA ALA A 122 8.96 -15.81 1.08
C ALA A 122 7.98 -15.51 2.23
N PRO A 123 6.74 -16.03 2.18
CA PRO A 123 5.71 -15.72 3.18
C PRO A 123 6.14 -16.04 4.62
N ASN A 124 6.94 -17.08 4.81
CA ASN A 124 7.41 -17.52 6.13
C ASN A 124 8.75 -16.90 6.57
N ALA A 125 9.28 -15.89 5.88
CA ALA A 125 10.62 -15.35 6.18
C ALA A 125 10.80 -14.89 7.65
N LEU A 126 9.73 -14.42 8.31
CA LEU A 126 9.78 -13.98 9.71
C LEU A 126 9.58 -15.10 10.73
N ARG A 127 9.19 -16.30 10.31
CA ARG A 127 8.87 -17.41 11.21
C ARG A 127 10.09 -17.92 11.98
N PHE A 128 11.30 -17.74 11.42
CA PHE A 128 12.56 -18.16 12.04
C PHE A 128 13.04 -17.24 13.17
N ILE A 129 12.46 -16.04 13.30
CA ILE A 129 12.86 -15.06 14.32
C ILE A 129 12.11 -15.29 15.64
N SER A 130 10.98 -16.00 15.59
CA SER A 130 10.12 -16.29 16.76
C SER A 130 10.26 -17.74 17.24
N GLY A 131 11.46 -18.32 17.14
CA GLY A 131 11.76 -19.68 17.58
C GLY A 131 11.37 -19.92 19.02
#